data_AF-A0A2N5AL29-F1
#
_entry.id   AF-A0A2N5AL29-F1
#
_cell.length_a   1.000
_cell.length_b   1.000
_cell.length_c   1.000
_cell.angle_alpha   90.00
_cell.angle_beta   90.00
_cell.angle_gamma   90.00
#
_symmetry.space_group_name_H-M   'P 1'
#
loop_
_entity.id
_entity.type
_entity.pdbx_description
1 polymer ?
#
loop_
_entity_poly.entity_id
_entity_poly.type
_entity_poly.pdbx_seq_one_letter_code
_entity_poly.pdbx_strand_id
1 'polypeptide(L)'
;VLRQAAQQGMITAIVKDRYYRNDRIVQFAQRVRELDQLRGSTCAADFRDTLNVGRKLAIQILEYFDRIGFTRRRGNDHILRDKALFL
;
A
#
# COMPACT_ATOMS: atom_id res chain seq x y z
N VAL A 1 -17.01 -15.48 -8.26
CA VAL A 1 -17.34 -14.77 -7.00
C VAL A 1 -16.31 -13.69 -6.64
N LEU A 2 -15.10 -13.99 -6.16
CA LEU A 2 -14.16 -12.94 -5.70
C LEU A 2 -13.70 -11.96 -6.80
N ARG A 3 -13.43 -12.43 -8.03
CA ARG A 3 -13.11 -11.52 -9.16
C ARG A 3 -14.25 -10.55 -9.49
N GLN A 4 -15.51 -10.98 -9.36
CA GLN A 4 -16.68 -10.13 -9.62
C GLN A 4 -16.86 -9.08 -8.52
N ALA A 5 -16.66 -9.45 -7.25
CA ALA A 5 -16.65 -8.48 -6.15
C ALA A 5 -15.51 -7.45 -6.28
N ALA A 6 -14.37 -7.86 -6.86
CA ALA A 6 -13.27 -6.94 -7.16
C ALA A 6 -13.63 -5.96 -8.28
N GLN A 7 -14.30 -6.42 -9.34
CA GLN A 7 -14.82 -5.57 -10.42
C GLN A 7 -15.88 -4.58 -9.93
N GLN A 8 -16.66 -4.95 -8.91
CA GLN A 8 -17.62 -4.07 -8.25
C GLN A 8 -16.98 -3.09 -7.25
N GLY A 9 -15.65 -3.10 -7.11
CA GLY A 9 -14.94 -2.22 -6.20
C GLY A 9 -15.21 -2.53 -4.72
N MET A 10 -15.63 -3.75 -4.35
CA MET A 10 -15.78 -4.11 -2.93
C MET A 10 -14.46 -4.63 -2.33
N ILE A 11 -13.60 -5.22 -3.17
CA ILE A 11 -12.30 -5.76 -2.76
C ILE A 11 -11.23 -5.42 -3.79
N THR A 12 -9.99 -5.31 -3.32
CA THR A 12 -8.81 -4.96 -4.10
C THR A 12 -7.80 -6.11 -4.02
N ALA A 13 -7.35 -6.60 -5.17
CA ALA A 13 -6.30 -7.61 -5.26
C ALA A 13 -4.92 -6.97 -5.17
N ILE A 14 -4.24 -7.11 -4.03
CA ILE A 14 -2.88 -6.57 -3.89
C ILE A 14 -1.83 -7.44 -4.61
N VAL A 15 -2.05 -8.75 -4.62
CA VAL A 15 -1.32 -9.73 -5.43
C VAL A 15 -2.32 -10.81 -5.86
N LYS A 16 -1.92 -11.66 -6.82
CA LYS A 16 -2.74 -12.81 -7.23
C LYS A 16 -3.17 -13.60 -5.99
N ASP A 17 -4.47 -13.89 -5.91
CA ASP A 17 -5.12 -14.68 -4.86
C ASP A 17 -5.11 -14.05 -3.45
N ARG A 18 -4.75 -12.76 -3.32
CA ARG A 18 -4.85 -12.01 -2.06
C ARG A 18 -5.66 -10.73 -2.24
N TYR A 19 -6.81 -10.68 -1.59
CA TYR A 19 -7.76 -9.59 -1.67
C TYR A 19 -7.95 -8.92 -0.31
N TYR A 20 -8.10 -7.61 -0.30
CA TYR A 20 -8.49 -6.82 0.87
C TYR A 20 -9.75 -6.02 0.55
N ARG A 21 -10.55 -5.70 1.56
CA ARG A 21 -11.61 -4.69 1.42
C ARG A 21 -10.99 -3.31 1.17
N ASN A 22 -11.72 -2.42 0.50
CA ASN A 22 -11.19 -1.11 0.14
C ASN A 22 -10.89 -0.21 1.35
N ASP A 23 -11.68 -0.29 2.42
CA ASP A 23 -11.41 0.42 3.68
C ASP A 23 -10.02 0.08 4.25
N ARG A 24 -9.60 -1.19 4.12
CA ARG A 24 -8.25 -1.63 4.52
C ARG A 24 -7.17 -1.07 3.60
N ILE A 25 -7.42 -0.99 2.29
CA ILE A 25 -6.48 -0.35 1.36
C ILE A 25 -6.29 1.14 1.70
N VAL A 26 -7.37 1.84 2.04
CA VAL A 26 -7.32 3.25 2.47
C VAL A 26 -6.51 3.39 3.77
N GLN A 27 -6.71 2.51 4.74
CA GLN A 27 -5.91 2.49 5.98
C GLN A 27 -4.42 2.26 5.69
N PHE A 28 -4.07 1.34 4.79
CA PHE A 28 -2.67 1.13 4.39
C PHE A 28 -2.07 2.36 3.72
N ALA A 29 -2.83 3.04 2.85
CA ALA A 29 -2.39 4.28 2.21
C ALA A 29 -2.18 5.41 3.24
N GLN A 30 -3.03 5.52 4.26
CA GLN A 30 -2.83 6.46 5.36
C GLN A 30 -1.52 6.21 6.10
N ARG A 31 -1.18 4.95 6.41
CA ARG A 31 0.10 4.63 7.07
C ARG A 31 1.32 4.97 6.23
N VAL A 32 1.25 4.77 4.91
CA VAL A 32 2.31 5.23 3.99
C VAL A 32 2.47 6.75 4.06
N ARG A 33 1.37 7.51 4.07
CA ARG A 33 1.43 8.98 4.19
C ARG A 33 2.04 9.44 5.52
N GLU A 34 1.67 8.81 6.63
CA GLU A 34 2.23 9.12 7.95
C GLU A 34 3.74 8.86 8.01
N LEU A 35 4.19 7.73 7.43
CA LEU A 35 5.62 7.42 7.35
C LEU A 35 6.36 8.38 6.41
N ASP A 36 5.78 8.76 5.28
CA ASP A 36 6.34 9.78 4.39
C ASP A 36 6.47 11.15 5.09
N GLN A 37 5.47 11.56 5.87
CA GLN A 37 5.54 12.80 6.66
C GLN A 37 6.64 12.74 7.73
N LEU A 38 6.80 11.59 8.40
CA LEU A 38 7.77 11.44 9.48
C LEU A 38 9.22 11.28 8.99
N ARG A 39 9.42 10.61 7.84
CA ARG A 39 10.76 10.14 7.40
C ARG A 39 11.14 10.56 5.98
N GLY A 40 10.19 11.07 5.18
CA GLY A 40 10.39 11.40 3.76
C GLY A 40 10.34 10.20 2.81
N SER A 41 10.20 8.98 3.34
CA SER A 41 10.00 7.75 2.58
C SER A 41 9.34 6.68 3.46
N THR A 42 8.90 5.59 2.83
CA THR A 42 8.47 4.37 3.50
C THR A 42 9.37 3.21 3.11
N CYS A 43 9.94 2.49 4.08
CA CYS A 43 10.60 1.20 3.82
C CYS A 43 9.75 0.03 4.34
N ALA A 44 10.03 -1.19 3.85
CA ALA A 44 9.26 -2.37 4.24
C ALA A 44 9.37 -2.73 5.74
N ALA A 45 10.46 -2.34 6.41
CA ALA A 45 10.66 -2.58 7.84
C ALA A 45 9.78 -1.67 8.69
N ASP A 46 9.77 -0.36 8.42
CA ASP A 46 8.90 0.56 9.15
C ASP A 46 7.43 0.27 8.86
N PHE A 47 7.10 -0.01 7.60
CA PHE A 47 5.72 -0.29 7.22
C PHE A 47 5.16 -1.55 7.89
N ARG A 48 5.94 -2.64 7.96
CA ARG A 48 5.48 -3.85 8.65
C ARG A 48 5.29 -3.60 10.16
N ASP A 49 6.15 -2.78 10.77
CA ASP A 49 6.15 -2.53 12.21
C ASP A 49 4.92 -1.68 12.58
N THR A 50 4.52 -0.73 11.73
CA THR A 50 3.26 0.03 11.91
C THR A 50 1.98 -0.81 11.76
N LEU A 51 2.01 -1.84 10.91
CA LEU A 51 0.84 -2.70 10.65
C LEU A 51 0.82 -3.99 11.47
N ASN A 52 1.88 -4.29 12.22
CA ASN A 52 2.11 -5.55 12.92
C ASN A 52 1.88 -6.78 12.01
N VAL A 53 2.48 -6.75 10.81
CA VAL A 53 2.37 -7.83 9.80
C VAL A 53 3.73 -8.43 9.47
N GLY A 54 3.73 -9.62 8.86
CA GLY A 54 4.96 -10.20 8.33
C GLY A 54 5.55 -9.41 7.15
N ARG A 55 6.88 -9.44 7.00
CA ARG A 55 7.63 -8.75 5.93
C ARG A 55 7.09 -9.04 4.53
N LYS A 56 6.71 -10.29 4.25
CA LYS A 56 6.16 -10.68 2.94
C LYS A 56 4.89 -9.91 2.60
N LEU A 57 3.99 -9.73 3.57
CA LEU A 57 2.74 -9.01 3.35
C LEU A 57 2.99 -7.52 3.18
N ALA A 58 3.86 -6.93 4.00
CA ALA A 58 4.24 -5.52 3.87
C ALA A 58 4.80 -5.20 2.48
N ILE A 59 5.72 -6.04 1.97
CA ILE A 59 6.28 -5.88 0.62
C ILE A 59 5.18 -5.96 -0.44
N GLN A 60 4.29 -6.96 -0.37
CA GLN A 60 3.20 -7.10 -1.35
C GLN A 60 2.26 -5.89 -1.40
N ILE A 61 2.01 -5.26 -0.25
CA ILE A 61 1.19 -4.03 -0.19
C ILE A 61 1.94 -2.86 -0.83
N LEU A 62 3.22 -2.68 -0.51
CA LEU A 62 4.03 -1.61 -1.10
C LEU A 62 4.22 -1.78 -2.61
N GLU A 63 4.44 -3.01 -3.09
CA GLU A 63 4.51 -3.34 -4.52
C GLU A 63 3.16 -3.09 -5.22
N TYR A 64 2.04 -3.35 -4.55
CA TYR A 64 0.72 -2.96 -5.05
C TYR A 64 0.62 -1.44 -5.23
N PHE A 65 1.05 -0.66 -4.23
CA PHE A 65 1.02 0.80 -4.30
C PHE A 65 1.95 1.36 -5.38
N ASP A 66 3.13 0.76 -5.58
CA ASP A 66 4.03 1.11 -6.67
C ASP A 66 3.37 0.88 -8.03
N ARG A 67 2.71 -0.27 -8.19
CA ARG A 67 2.06 -0.68 -9.45
C ARG A 67 0.90 0.23 -9.83
N ILE A 68 0.12 0.71 -8.87
CA ILE A 68 -0.98 1.66 -9.14
C ILE A 68 -0.50 3.12 -9.19
N GLY A 69 0.79 3.37 -8.95
CA GLY A 69 1.40 4.70 -9.01
C GLY A 69 1.19 5.56 -7.77
N PHE A 70 0.71 5.01 -6.66
CA PHE A 70 0.59 5.72 -5.38
C PHE A 70 1.96 6.00 -4.75
N THR A 71 2.86 5.03 -4.84
CA THR A 71 4.28 5.20 -4.47
C THR A 71 5.19 4.96 -5.67
N ARG A 72 6.46 5.34 -5.53
CA ARG A 72 7.53 4.93 -6.43
C ARG A 72 8.69 4.38 -5.62
N ARG A 73 9.09 3.15 -5.92
CA ARG A 73 10.30 2.56 -5.35
C ARG A 73 11.58 3.23 -5.85
N ARG A 74 12.46 3.59 -4.91
CA ARG A 74 13.84 4.06 -5.12
C ARG A 74 14.75 3.29 -4.16
N GLY A 75 15.40 2.24 -4.65
CA GLY A 75 16.19 1.34 -3.79
C GLY A 75 15.30 0.58 -2.81
N ASN A 76 15.51 0.81 -1.52
CA ASN A 76 14.72 0.21 -0.43
C ASN A 76 13.54 1.08 0.02
N ASP A 77 13.46 2.30 -0.49
CA ASP A 77 12.46 3.29 -0.14
C ASP A 77 11.32 3.32 -1.15
N HIS A 78 10.12 3.57 -0.65
CA HIS A 78 8.91 3.87 -1.42
C HIS A 78 8.54 5.33 -1.14
N ILE A 79 8.61 6.15 -2.17
CA ILE A 79 8.36 7.60 -2.10
C ILE A 79 6.94 7.86 -2.58
N LEU A 80 6.19 8.68 -1.85
CA LEU A 80 4.84 9.05 -2.25
C LEU A 80 4.87 9.80 -3.60
N ARG A 81 4.11 9.31 -4.59
CA ARG A 81 3.97 9.97 -5.89
C ARG A 81 2.85 11.00 -5.77
N ASP A 82 3.27 12.25 -5.79
CA ASP A 82 2.42 13.44 -5.87
C ASP A 82 1.63 13.76 -4.59
N LYS A 83 2.23 14.61 -3.75
CA LYS A 83 1.68 15.00 -2.43
C LYS A 83 0.33 15.76 -2.54
N ALA A 84 -0.01 16.29 -3.71
CA ALA A 84 -1.21 17.11 -3.94
C ALA A 84 -2.41 16.35 -4.52
N LEU A 85 -2.20 15.16 -5.10
CA LEU A 85 -3.24 14.42 -5.81
C LEU A 85 -4.15 13.58 -4.89
N PHE A 86 -3.81 13.46 -3.61
CA PHE A 86 -4.46 12.52 -2.69
C PHE A 86 -4.74 13.10 -1.29
N LEU A 87 -5.06 14.40 -1.22
CA LEU A 87 -5.65 15.07 -0.04
C LEU A 87 -7.17 14.84 0.02
#